data_AF-A0A368GPI6-F1
#
_entry.id   AF-A0A368GPI6-F1
#
_cell.length_a   1.000
_cell.length_b   1.000
_cell.length_c   1.000
_cell.angle_alpha   90.00
_cell.angle_beta   90.00
_cell.angle_gamma   90.00
#
_symmetry.space_group_name_H-M   'P 1'
#
loop_
_entity.id
_entity.type
_entity.pdbx_description
1 polymer ?
#
loop_
_entity_poly.entity_id
_entity_poly.type
_entity_poly.pdbx_seq_one_letter_code
_entity_poly.pdbx_strand_id
1 'polypeptide(L)'
;MKIIHDNGFSQDEATQKISVVCANTVQSIGALIDGMKALNIPFASKQSTDYAALIKKTLEKKEEFQPLTEEMYKAIKTLWNDKGIEAAYERRDEYYLHDSAKYFLDSLDRIYDKNFVPTEQDILRTRIATMGVIEVCFTMKNKLWRVFDVGGQRSQRKKWIHCFDDAKAVIYVASLSEYDQVLLEDDTTVS
;
A
#
# COMPACT_ATOMS: atom_id res chain seq x y z
N MET A 1 9.16 -14.96 -3.05
CA MET A 1 10.04 -15.98 -2.44
C MET A 1 9.28 -16.90 -1.51
N LYS A 2 8.61 -16.39 -0.47
CA LYS A 2 7.86 -17.19 0.50
C LYS A 2 6.80 -18.12 -0.10
N ILE A 3 5.94 -17.62 -0.99
CA ILE A 3 4.91 -18.42 -1.67
C ILE A 3 5.51 -19.60 -2.47
N ILE A 4 6.62 -19.38 -3.16
CA ILE A 4 7.20 -20.37 -4.09
C ILE A 4 8.11 -21.37 -3.36
N HIS A 5 8.78 -20.95 -2.29
CA HIS A 5 9.88 -21.72 -1.67
C HIS A 5 9.70 -22.00 -0.18
N ASP A 6 8.63 -21.50 0.46
CA ASP A 6 8.42 -21.59 1.91
C ASP A 6 6.92 -21.70 2.25
N ASN A 7 6.18 -22.52 1.49
CA ASN A 7 4.78 -22.92 1.74
C ASN A 7 3.75 -21.76 1.86
N GLY A 8 4.05 -20.56 1.36
CA GLY A 8 3.10 -19.45 1.39
C GLY A 8 2.89 -18.88 2.79
N PHE A 9 1.71 -18.34 3.03
CA PHE A 9 1.34 -17.72 4.31
C PHE A 9 0.44 -18.66 5.11
N SER A 10 0.76 -18.85 6.39
CA SER A 10 -0.17 -19.55 7.28
C SER A 10 -1.44 -18.72 7.52
N GLN A 11 -2.50 -19.35 8.02
CA GLN A 11 -3.74 -18.64 8.35
C GLN A 11 -3.52 -17.56 9.42
N ASP A 12 -2.67 -17.83 10.41
CA ASP A 12 -2.31 -16.86 11.44
C ASP A 12 -1.54 -15.67 10.86
N GLU A 13 -0.58 -15.94 9.96
CA GLU A 13 0.17 -14.89 9.28
C GLU A 13 -0.73 -14.03 8.38
N ALA A 14 -1.65 -14.65 7.65
CA ALA A 14 -2.63 -13.94 6.84
C ALA A 14 -3.54 -13.05 7.70
N THR A 15 -3.99 -13.56 8.85
CA THR A 15 -4.84 -12.83 9.80
C THR A 15 -4.12 -11.58 10.34
N GLN A 16 -2.82 -11.67 10.63
CA GLN A 16 -2.01 -10.52 11.04
C GLN A 16 -1.87 -9.43 9.95
N LYS A 17 -2.21 -9.73 8.68
CA LYS A 17 -2.19 -8.76 7.58
C LYS A 17 -3.51 -8.01 7.39
N ILE A 18 -4.57 -8.35 8.12
CA ILE A 18 -5.87 -7.66 8.02
C ILE A 18 -5.71 -6.15 8.23
N SER A 19 -5.04 -5.74 9.31
CA SER A 19 -4.83 -4.33 9.64
C SER A 19 -4.07 -3.59 8.53
N VAL A 20 -3.11 -4.26 7.89
CA VAL A 20 -2.33 -3.69 6.78
C VAL A 20 -3.19 -3.50 5.54
N VAL A 21 -4.02 -4.48 5.19
CA VAL A 21 -4.97 -4.39 4.06
C VAL A 21 -5.97 -3.26 4.30
N CYS A 22 -6.54 -3.17 5.50
CA CYS A 22 -7.43 -2.08 5.88
C CYS A 22 -6.71 -0.72 5.79
N ALA A 23 -5.51 -0.60 6.35
CA ALA A 23 -4.70 0.62 6.27
C ALA A 23 -4.45 1.05 4.82
N ASN A 24 -4.03 0.12 3.95
CA ASN A 24 -3.80 0.39 2.53
C ASN A 24 -5.08 0.85 1.83
N THR A 25 -6.24 0.31 2.20
CA THR A 25 -7.55 0.72 1.66
C THR A 25 -7.89 2.15 2.06
N VAL A 26 -7.75 2.51 3.34
CA VAL A 26 -8.03 3.88 3.83
C VAL A 26 -7.03 4.88 3.25
N GLN A 27 -5.75 4.52 3.19
CA GLN A 27 -4.71 5.36 2.58
C GLN A 27 -4.97 5.60 1.10
N SER A 28 -5.44 4.58 0.37
CA SER A 28 -5.77 4.71 -1.06
C SER A 28 -6.86 5.73 -1.31
N ILE A 29 -7.97 5.68 -0.56
CA ILE A 29 -9.03 6.71 -0.69
C ILE A 29 -8.54 8.08 -0.19
N GLY A 30 -7.67 8.10 0.83
CA GLY A 30 -7.03 9.32 1.32
C GLY A 30 -6.19 10.02 0.26
N ALA A 31 -5.39 9.28 -0.49
CA ALA A 31 -4.58 9.79 -1.58
C ALA A 31 -5.45 10.33 -2.73
N LEU A 32 -6.57 9.68 -3.05
CA LEU A 32 -7.53 10.19 -4.03
C LEU A 32 -8.14 11.53 -3.61
N ILE A 33 -8.46 11.70 -2.32
CA ILE A 33 -8.95 12.99 -1.78
C ILE A 33 -7.88 14.08 -1.92
N ASP A 34 -6.60 13.76 -1.69
CA ASP A 34 -5.50 14.72 -1.91
C ASP A 34 -5.34 15.05 -3.40
N GLY A 35 -5.44 14.05 -4.27
CA GLY A 35 -5.44 14.21 -5.72
C GLY A 35 -6.56 15.14 -6.19
N MET A 36 -7.80 14.95 -5.70
CA MET A 36 -8.90 15.87 -5.98
C MET A 36 -8.57 17.31 -5.60
N LYS A 37 -7.96 17.53 -4.43
CA LYS A 37 -7.56 18.86 -3.97
C LYS A 37 -6.48 19.46 -4.87
N ALA A 38 -5.46 18.69 -5.25
CA ALA A 38 -4.39 19.14 -6.13
C ALA A 38 -4.92 19.52 -7.54
N LEU A 39 -5.88 18.74 -8.03
CA LEU A 39 -6.49 18.91 -9.35
C LEU A 39 -7.68 19.88 -9.37
N ASN A 40 -8.04 20.46 -8.22
CA ASN A 40 -9.21 21.32 -8.02
C ASN A 40 -10.53 20.68 -8.48
N ILE A 41 -10.71 19.39 -8.21
CA ILE A 41 -11.92 18.62 -8.54
C ILE A 41 -12.88 18.68 -7.33
N PRO A 42 -14.12 19.18 -7.49
CA PRO A 42 -15.10 19.18 -6.42
C PRO A 42 -15.71 17.80 -6.21
N PHE A 43 -16.17 17.53 -4.99
CA PHE A 43 -17.02 16.38 -4.70
C PHE A 43 -18.39 16.52 -5.37
N ALA A 44 -19.00 15.40 -5.75
CA ALA A 44 -20.33 15.39 -6.37
C ALA A 44 -21.46 15.66 -5.36
N SER A 45 -21.22 15.44 -4.06
CA SER A 45 -22.23 15.61 -3.02
C SER A 45 -21.66 16.16 -1.71
N LYS A 46 -22.52 16.81 -0.91
CA LYS A 46 -22.17 17.25 0.45
C LYS A 46 -21.77 16.06 1.34
N GLN A 47 -22.46 14.93 1.19
CA GLN A 47 -22.16 13.72 1.95
C GLN A 47 -20.74 13.23 1.69
N SER A 48 -20.27 13.27 0.44
CA SER A 48 -18.90 12.93 0.07
C SER A 48 -17.91 13.87 0.76
N THR A 49 -18.18 15.18 0.81
CA THR A 49 -17.34 16.14 1.53
C THR A 49 -17.23 15.81 3.02
N ASP A 50 -18.35 15.49 3.68
CA ASP A 50 -18.36 15.15 5.10
C ASP A 50 -17.59 13.84 5.36
N TYR A 51 -17.74 12.83 4.50
CA TYR A 51 -16.97 11.59 4.58
C TYR A 51 -15.49 11.78 4.28
N ALA A 52 -15.12 12.64 3.34
CA ALA A 52 -13.72 12.94 3.06
C ALA A 52 -13.03 13.56 4.30
N ALA A 53 -13.72 14.45 5.02
CA ALA A 53 -13.22 15.01 6.28
C ALA A 53 -13.04 13.92 7.35
N LEU A 54 -13.97 12.97 7.46
CA LEU A 54 -13.84 11.81 8.36
C LEU A 54 -12.59 10.98 8.01
N ILE A 55 -12.41 10.61 6.74
CA ILE A 55 -11.24 9.83 6.29
C ILE A 55 -9.93 10.56 6.64
N LYS A 56 -9.84 11.86 6.36
CA LYS A 56 -8.64 12.66 6.65
C LYS A 56 -8.33 12.70 8.15
N LYS A 57 -9.35 12.98 8.97
CA LYS A 57 -9.21 12.97 10.43
C LYS A 57 -8.74 11.61 10.96
N THR A 58 -9.23 10.51 10.40
CA THR A 58 -8.80 9.16 10.80
C THR A 58 -7.33 8.90 10.43
N LEU A 59 -6.89 9.30 9.23
CA LEU A 59 -5.50 9.16 8.80
C LEU A 59 -4.51 9.96 9.66
N GLU A 60 -4.92 11.12 10.16
CA GLU A 60 -4.11 11.98 11.04
C GLU A 60 -3.83 11.35 12.41
N LYS A 61 -4.74 10.54 12.93
CA LYS A 61 -4.61 9.93 14.27
C LYS A 61 -3.48 8.92 14.38
N LYS A 62 -2.99 8.36 13.25
CA LYS A 62 -1.96 7.32 13.20
C LYS A 62 -2.24 6.10 14.11
N GLU A 63 -3.50 5.84 14.41
CA GLU A 63 -3.93 4.66 15.16
C GLU A 63 -3.84 3.41 14.27
N GLU A 64 -3.69 2.23 14.88
CA GLU A 64 -3.79 0.99 14.13
C GLU A 64 -5.17 0.88 13.49
N PHE A 65 -5.19 0.59 12.19
CA PHE A 65 -6.42 0.28 11.48
C PHE A 65 -6.90 -1.10 11.92
N GLN A 66 -7.82 -1.10 12.88
CA GLN A 66 -8.66 -2.25 13.17
C GLN A 66 -9.52 -2.60 11.94
N PRO A 67 -10.14 -3.79 11.88
CA PRO A 67 -11.14 -4.08 10.85
C PRO A 67 -12.09 -2.89 10.66
N LEU A 68 -12.41 -2.59 9.39
CA LEU A 68 -13.14 -1.37 9.05
C LEU A 68 -14.44 -1.26 9.85
N THR A 69 -14.64 -0.13 10.52
CA THR A 69 -15.93 0.16 11.15
C THR A 69 -17.00 0.34 10.07
N GLU A 70 -18.27 0.14 10.43
CA GLU A 70 -19.38 0.37 9.49
C GLU A 70 -19.39 1.79 8.93
N GLU A 71 -19.01 2.78 9.75
CA GLU A 71 -18.90 4.18 9.33
C GLU A 71 -17.79 4.37 8.28
N MET A 72 -16.61 3.77 8.51
CA MET A 72 -15.51 3.81 7.54
C MET A 72 -15.86 3.09 6.25
N TYR A 73 -16.51 1.93 6.33
CA TYR A 73 -16.99 1.19 5.16
C TYR A 73 -17.94 2.05 4.32
N LYS A 74 -18.97 2.65 4.94
CA LYS A 74 -19.93 3.53 4.25
C LYS A 74 -19.24 4.75 3.63
N ALA A 75 -18.30 5.35 4.35
CA ALA A 75 -17.54 6.49 3.87
C ALA A 75 -16.72 6.14 2.61
N ILE A 76 -15.91 5.08 2.67
CA ILE A 76 -15.07 4.64 1.55
C ILE A 76 -15.95 4.22 0.36
N LYS A 77 -17.03 3.46 0.62
CA LYS A 77 -17.96 3.03 -0.44
C LYS A 77 -18.61 4.22 -1.13
N THR A 78 -19.05 5.21 -0.38
CA THR A 78 -19.67 6.43 -0.94
C THR A 78 -18.66 7.21 -1.77
N LEU A 79 -17.45 7.43 -1.23
CA LEU A 79 -16.39 8.16 -1.92
C LEU A 79 -15.93 7.45 -3.19
N TRP A 80 -15.78 6.12 -3.17
CA TRP A 80 -15.35 5.37 -4.35
C TRP A 80 -16.37 5.40 -5.50
N ASN A 81 -17.64 5.72 -5.20
CA ASN A 81 -18.68 5.93 -6.20
C ASN A 81 -18.91 7.42 -6.54
N ASP A 82 -18.14 8.34 -5.96
CA ASP A 82 -18.23 9.78 -6.22
C ASP A 82 -17.59 10.14 -7.56
N LYS A 83 -18.28 10.95 -8.37
CA LYS A 83 -17.78 11.37 -9.70
C LYS A 83 -16.50 12.20 -9.65
N GLY A 84 -16.27 12.94 -8.56
CA GLY A 84 -15.03 13.67 -8.35
C GLY A 84 -13.85 12.75 -8.05
N ILE A 85 -14.08 11.69 -7.25
CA ILE A 85 -13.07 10.65 -6.98
C ILE A 85 -12.75 9.86 -8.24
N GLU A 86 -13.76 9.48 -9.03
CA GLU A 86 -13.58 8.82 -10.33
C GLU A 86 -12.72 9.69 -11.27
N ALA A 87 -13.05 10.98 -11.41
CA ALA A 87 -12.28 11.91 -12.23
C ALA A 87 -10.83 12.09 -11.73
N ALA A 88 -10.60 12.08 -10.41
CA ALA A 88 -9.26 12.12 -9.86
C ALA A 88 -8.49 10.83 -10.16
N TYR A 89 -9.14 9.66 -10.07
CA TYR A 89 -8.51 8.37 -10.36
C TYR A 89 -8.09 8.24 -11.84
N GLU A 90 -8.86 8.79 -12.77
CA GLU A 90 -8.50 8.82 -14.19
C GLU A 90 -7.25 9.67 -14.47
N ARG A 91 -6.92 10.61 -13.57
CA ARG A 91 -5.75 11.50 -13.62
C ARG A 91 -4.71 11.16 -12.55
N ARG A 92 -4.66 9.90 -12.13
CA ARG A 92 -3.80 9.39 -11.05
C ARG A 92 -2.29 9.43 -11.36
N ASP A 93 -1.92 9.74 -12.58
CA ASP A 93 -0.56 10.01 -13.05
C ASP A 93 -0.09 11.42 -12.66
N GLU A 94 -1.00 12.35 -12.34
CA GLU A 94 -0.66 13.74 -11.97
C GLU A 94 -0.34 13.92 -10.47
N TYR A 95 -0.48 12.87 -9.67
CA TYR A 95 -0.18 12.86 -8.24
C TYR A 95 0.15 11.45 -7.77
N TYR A 96 0.72 11.32 -6.59
CA TYR A 96 1.09 10.00 -6.08
C TYR A 96 -0.14 9.19 -5.65
N LEU A 97 -0.40 8.08 -6.35
CA LEU A 97 -1.37 7.06 -5.97
C LEU A 97 -0.74 5.67 -6.08
N HIS A 98 -0.93 4.83 -5.08
CA HIS A 98 -0.39 3.47 -5.12
C HIS A 98 -1.08 2.60 -6.18
N ASP A 99 -0.34 1.82 -6.95
CA ASP A 99 -0.88 0.94 -8.01
C ASP A 99 -1.96 -0.04 -7.52
N SER A 100 -1.87 -0.50 -6.26
CA SER A 100 -2.87 -1.39 -5.67
C SER A 100 -4.14 -0.68 -5.20
N ALA A 101 -4.23 0.66 -5.31
CA ALA A 101 -5.37 1.43 -4.80
C ALA A 101 -6.70 0.91 -5.33
N LYS A 102 -6.83 0.79 -6.66
CA LYS A 102 -8.05 0.29 -7.29
C LYS A 102 -8.39 -1.14 -6.85
N TYR A 103 -7.39 -2.01 -6.74
CA TYR A 103 -7.61 -3.39 -6.29
C TYR A 103 -8.27 -3.46 -4.91
N PHE A 104 -7.78 -2.65 -3.95
CA PHE A 104 -8.33 -2.62 -2.60
C PHE A 104 -9.71 -1.96 -2.55
N LEU A 105 -9.90 -0.85 -3.27
CA LEU A 105 -11.17 -0.13 -3.32
C LEU A 105 -12.28 -0.95 -4.01
N ASP A 106 -11.97 -1.66 -5.09
CA ASP A 106 -12.89 -2.59 -5.75
C ASP A 106 -13.21 -3.81 -4.86
N SER A 107 -12.28 -4.21 -3.99
CA SER A 107 -12.44 -5.33 -3.05
C SER A 107 -13.10 -4.95 -1.72
N LEU A 108 -13.56 -3.70 -1.55
CA LEU A 108 -13.98 -3.16 -0.26
C LEU A 108 -15.02 -4.03 0.46
N ASP A 109 -16.01 -4.57 -0.27
CA ASP A 109 -17.08 -5.39 0.33
C ASP A 109 -16.52 -6.68 0.93
N ARG A 110 -15.53 -7.29 0.26
CA ARG A 110 -14.82 -8.48 0.75
C ARG A 110 -13.92 -8.15 1.94
N ILE A 111 -13.26 -6.99 1.92
CA ILE A 111 -12.37 -6.54 3.01
C ILE A 111 -13.19 -6.21 4.28
N TYR A 112 -14.43 -5.74 4.11
CA TYR A 112 -15.34 -5.43 5.23
C TYR A 112 -16.04 -6.68 5.80
N ASP A 113 -16.03 -7.81 5.10
CA ASP A 113 -16.68 -9.02 5.58
C ASP A 113 -16.13 -9.46 6.95
N LYS A 114 -17.03 -9.91 7.86
CA LYS A 114 -16.65 -10.29 9.23
C LYS A 114 -15.71 -11.50 9.28
N ASN A 115 -15.74 -12.34 8.25
CA ASN A 115 -14.89 -13.51 8.12
C ASN A 115 -13.74 -13.27 7.13
N PHE A 116 -13.43 -12.01 6.82
CA PHE A 116 -12.37 -11.68 5.90
C PHE A 116 -11.03 -12.23 6.37
N VAL A 117 -10.40 -13.02 5.50
CA VAL A 117 -9.01 -13.46 5.62
C VAL A 117 -8.28 -13.01 4.36
N PRO A 118 -7.16 -12.26 4.48
CA PRO A 118 -6.38 -11.84 3.33
C PRO A 118 -5.92 -13.03 2.49
N THR A 119 -6.13 -12.92 1.19
CA THR A 119 -5.57 -13.84 0.21
C THR A 119 -4.09 -13.54 -0.01
N GLU A 120 -3.34 -14.47 -0.60
CA GLU A 120 -1.96 -14.21 -1.01
C GLU A 120 -1.86 -12.98 -1.93
N GLN A 121 -2.86 -12.77 -2.79
CA GLN A 121 -2.92 -11.62 -3.68
C GLN A 121 -3.11 -10.30 -2.92
N ASP A 122 -3.88 -10.30 -1.84
CA ASP A 122 -4.00 -9.12 -0.96
C ASP A 122 -2.67 -8.81 -0.32
N ILE A 123 -2.04 -9.82 0.27
CA ILE A 123 -0.77 -9.69 1.00
C ILE A 123 0.32 -9.17 0.06
N LEU A 124 0.45 -9.74 -1.14
CA LEU A 124 1.42 -9.30 -2.15
C LEU A 124 1.19 -7.86 -2.62
N ARG A 125 -0.05 -7.38 -2.61
CA ARG A 125 -0.41 -6.02 -3.04
C ARG A 125 -0.33 -4.98 -1.94
N THR A 126 -0.21 -5.40 -0.68
CA THR A 126 -0.01 -4.47 0.44
C THR A 126 1.33 -3.75 0.32
N ARG A 127 1.32 -2.46 0.60
CA ARG A 127 2.53 -1.67 0.77
C ARG A 127 2.81 -1.51 2.25
N ILE A 128 3.99 -1.98 2.66
CA ILE A 128 4.60 -1.69 3.95
C ILE A 128 6.00 -1.17 3.64
N ALA A 129 6.33 0.03 4.07
CA ALA A 129 7.69 0.55 3.88
C ALA A 129 8.66 -0.30 4.72
N THR A 130 9.57 -1.01 4.06
CA THR A 130 10.62 -1.77 4.75
C THR A 130 11.51 -0.82 5.55
N MET A 131 11.49 -0.98 6.88
CA MET A 131 12.37 -0.24 7.78
C MET A 131 13.53 -1.12 8.18
N GLY A 132 14.75 -0.73 7.78
CA GLY A 132 15.94 -1.51 8.08
C GLY A 132 16.19 -2.64 7.08
N VAL A 133 16.64 -3.77 7.61
CA VAL A 133 17.10 -4.94 6.87
C VAL A 133 16.30 -6.14 7.35
N ILE A 134 15.67 -6.86 6.42
CA ILE A 134 14.92 -8.08 6.71
C ILE A 134 15.68 -9.25 6.06
N GLU A 135 16.03 -10.25 6.85
CA GLU A 135 16.64 -11.49 6.35
C GLU A 135 15.57 -12.56 6.15
N VAL A 136 15.60 -13.21 4.98
CA VAL A 136 14.74 -14.35 4.65
C VAL A 136 15.62 -15.53 4.26
N CYS A 137 15.45 -16.65 4.96
CA CYS A 137 16.16 -17.90 4.72
C CYS A 137 15.22 -18.95 4.15
N PHE A 138 15.61 -19.61 3.06
CA PHE A 138 14.85 -20.74 2.50
C PHE A 138 15.79 -21.72 1.78
N THR A 139 15.34 -22.96 1.58
CA THR A 139 16.12 -23.98 0.86
C THR A 139 15.58 -24.15 -0.55
N MET A 140 16.45 -24.05 -1.56
CA MET A 140 16.10 -24.32 -2.96
C MET A 140 17.21 -25.14 -3.62
N LYS A 141 16.84 -26.26 -4.25
CA LYS A 141 17.76 -27.22 -4.89
C LYS A 141 18.88 -27.69 -3.93
N ASN A 142 18.50 -28.07 -2.71
CA ASN A 142 19.40 -28.50 -1.61
C ASN A 142 20.48 -27.48 -1.23
N LYS A 143 20.28 -26.20 -1.53
CA LYS A 143 21.14 -25.10 -1.08
C LYS A 143 20.33 -24.16 -0.19
N LEU A 144 20.92 -23.75 0.92
CA LEU A 144 20.38 -22.70 1.76
C LEU A 144 20.62 -21.35 1.09
N TRP A 145 19.55 -20.59 0.90
CA TRP A 145 19.58 -19.22 0.41
C TRP A 145 19.28 -18.27 1.56
N ARG A 146 20.05 -17.18 1.60
CA ARG A 146 19.85 -16.06 2.51
C ARG A 146 19.63 -14.83 1.64
N VAL A 147 18.44 -14.24 1.72
CA VAL A 147 18.05 -13.05 0.94
C VAL A 147 17.81 -11.92 1.91
N PHE A 148 18.46 -10.79 1.67
CA PHE A 148 18.29 -9.57 2.45
C PHE A 148 17.43 -8.59 1.67
N ASP A 149 16.26 -8.23 2.23
CA ASP A 149 15.43 -7.13 1.74
C ASP A 149 15.77 -5.86 2.52
N VAL A 150 16.00 -4.77 1.80
CA VAL A 150 16.47 -3.50 2.36
C VAL A 150 15.59 -2.35 1.88
N GLY A 151 15.28 -1.42 2.78
CA GLY A 151 14.51 -0.23 2.42
C GLY A 151 15.20 0.62 1.34
N GLY A 152 14.47 0.95 0.27
CA GLY A 152 14.97 1.74 -0.86
C GLY A 152 14.93 3.27 -0.68
N GLN A 153 14.15 3.76 0.29
CA GLN A 153 14.07 5.19 0.63
C GLN A 153 15.46 5.73 1.01
N ARG A 154 15.78 6.96 0.61
CA ARG A 154 17.05 7.66 0.89
C ARG A 154 17.45 7.57 2.35
N SER A 155 16.50 7.68 3.27
CA SER A 155 16.71 7.56 4.71
C SER A 155 17.21 6.16 5.15
N GLN A 156 16.86 5.11 4.40
CA GLN A 156 17.21 3.73 4.70
C GLN A 156 18.52 3.27 4.02
N ARG A 157 18.95 3.94 2.93
CA ARG A 157 20.14 3.53 2.14
C ARG A 157 21.44 3.45 2.94
N LYS A 158 21.58 4.23 4.01
CA LYS A 158 22.74 4.16 4.92
C LYS A 158 22.92 2.78 5.57
N LYS A 159 21.85 1.98 5.67
CA LYS A 159 21.86 0.65 6.29
C LYS A 159 22.31 -0.46 5.33
N TRP A 160 22.37 -0.19 4.02
CA TRP A 160 22.70 -1.21 3.02
C TRP A 160 24.11 -1.80 3.21
N ILE A 161 25.05 -1.01 3.74
CA ILE A 161 26.43 -1.45 3.99
C ILE A 161 26.51 -2.70 4.88
N HIS A 162 25.52 -2.92 5.75
CA HIS A 162 25.46 -4.08 6.64
C HIS A 162 25.06 -5.39 5.94
N CYS A 163 24.59 -5.32 4.68
CA CYS A 163 24.07 -6.47 3.93
C CYS A 163 25.01 -6.92 2.81
N PHE A 164 26.06 -6.15 2.51
CA PHE A 164 26.98 -6.44 1.42
C PHE A 164 28.12 -7.37 1.80
N ASP A 165 28.33 -7.62 3.10
CA ASP A 165 29.37 -8.54 3.54
C ASP A 165 29.02 -9.97 3.10
N ASP A 166 29.92 -10.58 2.30
CA ASP A 166 29.77 -11.88 1.66
C ASP A 166 28.57 -12.06 0.70
N ALA A 167 27.99 -10.97 0.19
CA ALA A 167 26.92 -11.04 -0.81
C ALA A 167 27.40 -11.68 -2.12
N LYS A 168 26.74 -12.77 -2.56
CA LYS A 168 27.12 -13.49 -3.80
C LYS A 168 26.49 -12.91 -5.07
N ALA A 169 25.38 -12.20 -4.93
CA ALA A 169 24.65 -11.59 -6.03
C ALA A 169 23.81 -10.41 -5.51
N VAL A 170 23.50 -9.47 -6.40
CA VAL A 170 22.60 -8.34 -6.13
C VAL A 170 21.44 -8.41 -7.13
N ILE A 171 20.22 -8.33 -6.62
CA ILE A 171 19.02 -8.16 -7.44
C ILE A 171 18.60 -6.70 -7.33
N TYR A 172 18.86 -5.93 -8.38
CA TYR A 172 18.42 -4.54 -8.46
C TYR A 172 17.05 -4.49 -9.13
N VAL A 173 16.08 -3.86 -8.47
CA VAL A 173 14.70 -3.73 -8.95
C VAL A 173 14.43 -2.26 -9.24
N ALA A 174 13.99 -1.96 -10.46
CA ALA A 174 13.56 -0.64 -10.89
C ALA A 174 12.10 -0.69 -11.33
N SER A 175 11.31 0.29 -10.91
CA SER A 175 9.95 0.44 -11.43
C SER A 175 10.01 1.05 -12.82
N LEU A 176 9.39 0.39 -13.80
CA LEU A 176 9.31 0.91 -15.17
C LEU A 176 8.09 1.83 -15.36
N SER A 177 7.11 1.76 -14.47
CA SER A 177 5.86 2.54 -14.53
C SER A 177 5.96 3.90 -13.84
N GLU A 178 7.07 4.21 -13.18
CA GLU A 178 7.26 5.46 -12.44
C GLU A 178 8.03 6.53 -13.25
N TYR A 179 8.20 6.36 -14.58
CA TYR A 179 8.99 7.23 -15.44
C TYR A 179 8.48 8.69 -15.52
N ASP A 180 7.19 8.89 -15.25
CA ASP A 180 6.49 10.19 -15.22
C ASP A 180 6.19 10.67 -13.79
N GLN A 181 6.71 9.97 -12.78
CA GLN A 181 6.50 10.29 -11.38
C GLN A 181 7.71 10.98 -10.75
N VAL A 182 7.45 11.75 -9.69
CA VAL A 182 8.47 12.33 -8.82
C VAL A 182 8.61 11.53 -7.53
N LEU A 183 9.80 11.55 -6.93
CA LEU A 183 10.05 10.90 -5.65
C LEU A 183 9.24 11.58 -4.54
N LEU A 184 8.48 10.79 -3.79
CA LEU A 184 7.72 11.23 -2.60
C LEU A 184 8.59 11.92 -1.52
N GLU A 185 9.90 11.70 -1.56
CA GLU A 185 10.85 12.23 -0.58
C GLU A 185 11.19 13.71 -0.80
N ASP A 186 11.01 14.23 -2.01
CA ASP A 186 11.35 15.62 -2.36
C ASP A 186 10.47 16.28 -3.43
N ASP A 187 9.46 15.58 -3.98
CA ASP A 187 8.49 16.04 -4.99
C ASP A 187 9.13 16.73 -6.22
N THR A 188 10.42 16.49 -6.47
CA THR A 188 11.20 17.22 -7.50
C THR A 188 12.10 16.31 -8.33
N THR A 189 12.60 15.22 -7.76
CA THR A 189 13.42 14.25 -8.48
C THR A 189 12.53 13.30 -9.26
N VAL A 190 12.69 13.23 -10.59
CA VAL A 190 12.02 12.22 -11.44
C VAL A 190 12.58 10.84 -11.11
N SER A 191 11.70 9.83 -10.97
CA SER A 191 12.06 8.47 -10.57
C SER A 191 12.79 7.66 -11.63
#